data_AF-A0A959C664-F1
#
_entry.id   AF-A0A959C664-F1
#
_cell.length_a   1.000
_cell.length_b   1.000
_cell.length_c   1.000
_cell.angle_alpha   90.00
_cell.angle_beta   90.00
_cell.angle_gamma   90.00
#
_symmetry.space_group_name_H-M   'P 1'
#
loop_
_entity.id
_entity.type
_entity.pdbx_description
1 polymer ?
#
loop_
_entity_poly.entity_id
_entity_poly.type
_entity_poly.pdbx_seq_one_letter_code
_entity_poly.pdbx_strand_id
1 'polypeptide(L)' 'GCQLSLLTDGRGKALFDFLSEHGAIADWREPNVIRFAPVPLYNSFEDIWRLGALLESFGK' A
#
# COMPACT_ATOMS: atom_id res chain seq x y z
N GLY A 1 12.05 0.46 12.66
CA GLY A 1 11.51 0.73 11.32
C GLY A 1 10.05 1.10 11.47
N CYS A 2 9.53 1.98 10.60
CA CYS A 2 8.10 2.24 10.50
C CYS A 2 7.52 1.16 9.58
N GLN A 3 6.68 0.28 10.13
CA GLN A 3 5.96 -0.71 9.34
C GLN A 3 4.46 -0.58 9.62
N LEU A 4 3.67 -0.59 8.55
CA LEU A 4 2.22 -0.54 8.58
C LEU A 4 1.67 -1.78 7.90
N SER A 5 0.82 -2.54 8.58
CA SER A 5 0.10 -3.67 8.00
C SER A 5 -1.35 -3.26 7.78
N LEU A 6 -1.80 -3.33 6.54
CA LEU A 6 -3.19 -3.11 6.16
C LEU A 6 -3.86 -4.48 6.00
N LEU A 7 -4.85 -4.76 6.85
CA LEU A 7 -5.72 -5.93 6.70
C LEU A 7 -6.81 -5.59 5.68
N THR A 8 -6.96 -6.42 4.65
CA THR A 8 -7.89 -6.17 3.54
C THR A 8 -9.05 -7.17 3.53
N ASP A 9 -10.10 -6.83 2.78
CA ASP A 9 -11.21 -7.74 2.46
C ASP A 9 -10.81 -8.73 1.34
N GLY A 10 -11.81 -9.43 0.77
CA GLY A 10 -11.61 -10.38 -0.33
C GLY A 10 -11.05 -9.77 -1.63
N ARG A 11 -10.97 -8.43 -1.73
CA ARG A 11 -10.35 -7.72 -2.87
C ARG A 11 -8.91 -7.32 -2.60
N GLY A 12 -8.31 -7.77 -1.48
CA GLY A 12 -6.95 -7.44 -1.10
C GLY A 12 -5.91 -7.68 -2.19
N LYS A 13 -6.02 -8.81 -2.88
CA LYS A 13 -5.08 -9.15 -3.95
C LYS A 13 -5.19 -8.19 -5.14
N ALA A 14 -6.42 -7.85 -5.54
CA ALA A 14 -6.68 -6.85 -6.57
C ALA A 14 -6.18 -5.45 -6.17
N LEU A 15 -6.35 -5.07 -4.90
CA LEU A 15 -5.79 -3.82 -4.37
C LEU A 15 -4.25 -3.82 -4.44
N PHE A 16 -3.62 -4.93 -4.05
CA PHE A 16 -2.16 -5.06 -4.10
C PHE A 16 -1.62 -4.95 -5.55
N ASP A 17 -2.27 -5.64 -6.48
CA ASP A 17 -1.88 -5.61 -7.89
C ASP A 17 -2.09 -4.19 -8.48
N PHE A 18 -3.22 -3.54 -8.17
CA PHE A 18 -3.48 -2.14 -8.53
C PHE A 18 -2.42 -1.17 -7.99
N LEU A 19 -2.08 -1.27 -6.70
CA LEU A 19 -1.05 -0.42 -6.09
C LEU A 19 0.32 -0.61 -6.77
N SER A 20 0.67 -1.86 -7.07
CA SER A 20 1.93 -2.21 -7.74
C SER A 20 2.01 -1.63 -9.16
N GLU A 21 0.91 -1.69 -9.93
CA GLU A 21 0.81 -1.08 -11.26
C GLU A 21 0.95 0.44 -11.23
N HIS A 22 0.55 1.08 -10.14
CA HIS A 22 0.66 2.54 -9.93
C HIS A 22 1.96 2.96 -9.22
N GLY A 23 2.94 2.04 -9.13
CA GLY A 23 4.28 2.32 -8.61
C GLY A 23 4.40 2.30 -7.09
N ALA A 24 3.36 1.89 -6.36
CA ALA A 24 3.42 1.69 -4.92
C ALA A 24 3.92 0.28 -4.60
N ILE A 25 5.20 0.17 -4.23
CA ILE A 25 5.84 -1.10 -3.89
C ILE A 25 5.51 -1.49 -2.45
N ALA A 26 4.91 -2.66 -2.27
CA ALA A 26 4.52 -3.21 -0.97
C ALA A 26 4.79 -4.72 -0.89
N ASP A 27 4.64 -5.30 0.29
CA ASP A 27 4.79 -6.74 0.55
C ASP A 27 3.41 -7.39 0.76
N TRP A 28 3.06 -8.36 -0.11
CA TRP A 28 1.84 -9.15 0.03
C TRP A 28 2.03 -10.29 1.02
N ARG A 29 1.06 -10.44 1.93
CA ARG A 29 1.03 -11.50 2.94
C ARG A 29 -0.30 -12.22 2.86
N GLU A 30 -0.23 -13.51 2.55
CA GLU A 30 -1.42 -14.34 2.55
C GLU A 30 -2.08 -14.41 3.94
N PRO A 31 -3.42 -14.45 4.00
CA PRO A 31 -4.34 -14.45 2.84
C PRO A 31 -4.75 -13.04 2.36
N ASN A 32 -4.55 -11.99 3.13
CA ASN A 32 -5.22 -10.70 2.90
C ASN A 32 -4.54 -9.51 3.61
N VAL A 33 -3.22 -9.48 3.68
CA VAL A 33 -2.49 -8.40 4.32
C VAL A 33 -1.51 -7.76 3.34
N ILE A 34 -1.51 -6.43 3.28
CA ILE A 34 -0.52 -5.63 2.55
C ILE A 34 0.37 -4.92 3.57
N ARG A 35 1.68 -5.06 3.44
CA ARG A 35 2.65 -4.41 4.32
C ARG A 35 3.38 -3.29 3.59
N PHE A 36 3.38 -2.12 4.22
CA PHE A 36 4.16 -0.96 3.83
C PHE A 36 5.26 -0.75 4.87
N ALA A 37 6.46 -0.40 4.40
CA ALA A 37 7.60 -0.10 5.26
C ALA A 37 8.25 1.22 4.83
N PRO A 38 7.59 2.36 5.05
CA PRO A 38 8.18 3.64 4.70
C PRO A 38 9.41 3.91 5.56
N VAL A 39 10.51 4.29 4.93
CA VAL A 39 11.78 4.54 5.61
C VAL A 39 12.02 6.05 5.65
N PRO A 40 12.10 6.66 6.85
CA PRO A 40 12.23 8.11 6.99
C PRO A 40 13.42 8.74 6.26
N LEU A 41 14.46 7.96 5.97
CA LEU A 41 15.64 8.42 5.25
C LEU A 41 15.34 8.79 3.79
N TYR A 42 14.36 8.14 3.16
CA TYR A 42 14.11 8.30 1.72
C TYR A 42 12.63 8.36 1.33
N ASN A 43 11.71 8.33 2.30
CA ASN A 43 10.29 8.61 2.06
C ASN A 43 9.91 9.93 2.72
N SER A 44 9.15 10.72 1.98
CA SER A 44 8.57 11.99 2.42
C SER A 44 7.13 11.79 2.91
N PHE A 45 6.60 12.78 3.63
CA PHE A 45 5.16 12.82 3.94
C PHE A 45 4.29 12.87 2.67
N GLU A 46 4.80 13.46 1.58
CA GLU A 46 4.11 13.51 0.30
C GLU A 46 3.97 12.11 -0.32
N ASP A 47 4.98 11.24 -0.20
CA ASP A 47 4.89 9.86 -0.68
C ASP A 47 3.78 9.08 0.05
N ILE A 48 3.64 9.30 1.35
CA ILE A 48 2.57 8.71 2.17
C ILE A 48 1.19 9.27 1.77
N TRP A 49 1.13 10.57 1.50
CA TRP A 49 -0.10 11.20 1.00
C TRP A 49 -0.53 10.64 -0.35
N ARG A 50 0.41 10.49 -1.30
CA ARG A 50 0.16 9.88 -2.61
C ARG A 50 -0.29 8.43 -2.49
N LEU A 51 0.30 7.65 -1.58
CA LEU A 51 -0.17 6.30 -1.27
C LEU A 51 -1.63 6.31 -0.77
N GLY A 52 -1.97 7.23 0.13
CA GLY A 52 -3.34 7.41 0.61
C GLY A 52 -4.33 7.73 -0.52
N ALA A 53 -3.96 8.65 -1.41
CA ALA A 53 -4.77 9.02 -2.57
C ALA A 53 -4.99 7.83 -3.53
N LEU A 54 -3.97 6.99 -3.74
CA LEU A 54 -4.11 5.76 -4.53
C LEU A 54 -5.08 4.79 -3.87
N LEU A 55 -4.96 4.57 -2.56
CA LEU A 55 -5.88 3.72 -1.79
C LEU A 55 -7.34 4.20 -1.94
N GLU A 56 -7.58 5.51 -1.88
CA GLU A 56 -8.92 6.10 -2.06
C GLU A 56 -9.45 6.04 -3.50
N SER A 57 -8.57 5.89 -4.49
CA SER A 57 -8.94 5.79 -5.90
C SER A 57 -9.34 4.36 -6.31
N PHE A 58 -8.94 3.35 -5.53
CA PHE A 58 -9.21 1.95 -5.84
C PHE A 58 -10.71 1.65 -5.79
N GLY A 59 -11.29 1.27 -6.94
CA GLY A 59 -12.69 0.89 -7.07
C GLY A 59 -13.68 2.07 -7.21
N LYS A 60 -13.18 3.30 -7.38
CA LYS A 60 -13.94 4.38 -8.03
C LYS A 60 -13.93 4.18 -9.54
#